data_AF-A0A915E3W6-F1
#
_entry.id   AF-A0A915E3W6-F1
#
_cell.length_a   1.000
_cell.length_b   1.000
_cell.length_c   1.000
_cell.angle_alpha   90.00
_cell.angle_beta   90.00
_cell.angle_gamma   90.00
#
_symmetry.space_group_name_H-M   'P 1'
#
loop_
_entity.id
_entity.type
_entity.pdbx_description
1 polymer ?
#
loop_
_entity_poly.entity_id
_entity_poly.type
_entity_poly.pdbx_seq_one_letter_code
_entity_poly.pdbx_strand_id
1 'polypeptide(L)'
;MGNIMVGAYTTGYLTWHGAVFCTHPRLIYFAGLVGVSSWCSACMACVLLAFNRCVDFSRADLSDTMFHGNKTWFWLLLPTGYFFFIFFFEMPVIYDSNYVTWFYDPFVSGPVHYNFDYSNTTHAINNVAVIFILCAENAFLCHNIFKLSGHLSSSIKRKRQFIIQTLIICALIVLAAAVYVYMNFFYLPPWLTIIGTLAYAANSGSPAFIYLVLNKNLRRASFQLFSEKLQKMSHRSTISSVSNNDQASHNNTTSKMNY
;
A
#
# COMPACT_ATOMS: atom_id res chain seq x y z
N MET A 1 -3.15 -2.50 -4.10
CA MET A 1 -4.10 -3.44 -3.45
C MET A 1 -3.42 -4.72 -2.99
N GLY A 2 -2.53 -5.35 -3.77
CA GLY A 2 -1.78 -6.55 -3.36
C GLY A 2 -1.15 -6.47 -1.97
N ASN A 3 -0.37 -5.41 -1.67
CA ASN A 3 0.28 -5.27 -0.37
C ASN A 3 -0.68 -5.21 0.83
N ILE A 4 -1.86 -4.60 0.70
CA ILE A 4 -2.86 -4.55 1.79
C ILE A 4 -3.47 -5.93 2.00
N MET A 5 -3.83 -6.60 0.90
CA MET A 5 -4.40 -7.94 0.95
C MET A 5 -3.44 -8.91 1.64
N VAL A 6 -2.17 -8.93 1.22
CA VAL A 6 -1.19 -9.84 1.81
C VAL A 6 -0.77 -9.38 3.21
N GLY A 7 -0.37 -8.12 3.35
CA GLY A 7 0.22 -7.58 4.58
C GLY A 7 -0.71 -7.44 5.76
N ALA A 8 -1.99 -7.14 5.52
CA ALA A 8 -2.96 -6.94 6.58
C ALA A 8 -3.94 -8.11 6.68
N TYR A 9 -4.69 -8.41 5.61
CA TYR A 9 -5.76 -9.41 5.64
C TYR A 9 -5.22 -10.83 5.74
N THR A 10 -4.34 -11.23 4.81
CA THR A 10 -3.79 -12.59 4.79
C THR A 10 -2.87 -12.82 5.98
N THR A 11 -1.95 -11.90 6.27
CA THR A 11 -1.11 -11.97 7.49
C THR A 11 -1.98 -12.15 8.73
N GLY A 12 -2.99 -11.30 8.95
CA GLY A 12 -3.84 -11.37 10.14
C GLY A 12 -4.64 -12.68 10.24
N TYR A 13 -5.18 -13.17 9.12
CA TYR A 13 -5.85 -14.48 9.06
C TYR A 13 -4.89 -15.61 9.45
N LEU A 14 -3.70 -15.63 8.86
CA LEU A 14 -2.69 -16.65 9.15
C LEU A 14 -2.17 -16.57 10.58
N THR A 15 -2.02 -15.36 11.14
CA THR A 15 -1.66 -15.17 12.56
C THR A 15 -2.72 -15.75 13.49
N TRP A 16 -4.00 -15.44 13.24
CA TRP A 16 -5.11 -15.93 14.06
C TRP A 16 -5.17 -17.45 14.13
N HIS A 17 -4.87 -18.11 13.02
CA HIS A 17 -4.86 -19.58 12.92
C HIS A 17 -3.54 -20.24 13.34
N GLY A 18 -2.51 -19.47 13.73
CA GLY A 18 -1.17 -20.03 14.02
C GLY A 18 -0.59 -20.77 12.80
N ALA A 19 -0.83 -20.23 11.61
CA ALA A 19 -0.51 -20.92 10.37
C ALA A 19 0.99 -20.84 10.01
N VAL A 20 1.50 -21.96 9.51
CA VAL A 20 2.82 -22.13 8.90
C VAL A 20 2.63 -22.70 7.49
N PHE A 21 3.68 -22.76 6.68
CA PHE A 21 3.57 -23.25 5.30
C PHE A 21 2.82 -24.58 5.17
N CYS A 22 3.10 -25.55 6.05
CA CYS A 22 2.49 -26.88 6.01
C CYS A 22 0.98 -26.90 6.26
N THR A 23 0.41 -25.88 6.94
CA THR A 23 -1.04 -25.87 7.22
C THR A 23 -1.84 -25.25 6.08
N HIS A 24 -1.30 -24.23 5.41
CA HIS A 24 -1.98 -23.52 4.33
C HIS A 24 -1.06 -23.29 3.10
N PRO A 25 -0.51 -24.34 2.48
CA PRO A 25 0.59 -24.22 1.52
C PRO A 25 0.21 -23.41 0.27
N ARG A 26 -0.98 -23.66 -0.30
CA ARG A 26 -1.44 -22.93 -1.50
C ARG A 26 -1.66 -21.44 -1.22
N LEU A 27 -2.33 -21.12 -0.11
CA LEU A 27 -2.61 -19.75 0.26
C LEU A 27 -1.31 -18.98 0.54
N ILE A 28 -0.41 -19.56 1.33
CA ILE A 28 0.86 -18.94 1.70
C ILE A 28 1.74 -18.75 0.46
N TYR A 29 1.83 -19.74 -0.42
CA TYR A 29 2.62 -19.64 -1.65
C TYR A 29 2.15 -18.49 -2.56
N PHE A 30 0.86 -18.44 -2.90
CA PHE A 30 0.33 -17.40 -3.79
C PHE A 30 0.33 -16.02 -3.12
N ALA A 31 0.00 -15.94 -1.84
CA ALA A 31 0.07 -14.68 -1.09
C ALA A 31 1.52 -14.19 -0.99
N GLY A 32 2.48 -15.09 -0.82
CA GLY A 32 3.91 -14.80 -0.85
C GLY A 32 4.36 -14.18 -2.17
N LEU A 33 4.01 -14.80 -3.30
CA LEU A 33 4.29 -14.26 -4.65
C LEU A 33 3.67 -12.88 -4.86
N VAL A 34 2.39 -12.73 -4.54
CA VAL A 34 1.70 -11.43 -4.66
C VAL A 34 2.36 -10.39 -3.75
N GLY A 35 2.73 -10.78 -2.53
CA GLY A 35 3.36 -9.93 -1.52
C GLY A 35 4.69 -9.37 -2.02
N VAL A 36 5.63 -10.23 -2.39
CA VAL A 36 6.95 -9.79 -2.90
C VAL A 36 6.82 -8.96 -4.18
N SER A 37 5.94 -9.37 -5.10
CA SER A 37 5.77 -8.67 -6.38
C SER A 37 5.18 -7.28 -6.18
N SER A 38 4.16 -7.16 -5.33
CA SER A 38 3.55 -5.86 -5.04
C SER A 38 4.41 -4.98 -4.13
N TRP A 39 5.29 -5.57 -3.32
CA TRP A 39 6.32 -4.83 -2.59
C TRP A 39 7.30 -4.15 -3.54
N CYS A 40 7.99 -4.94 -4.37
CA CYS A 40 8.97 -4.45 -5.35
C CYS A 40 8.35 -3.40 -6.29
N SER A 41 7.15 -3.68 -6.79
CA SER A 41 6.39 -2.73 -7.62
C SER A 41 6.07 -1.43 -6.89
N ALA A 42 5.68 -1.50 -5.61
CA ALA A 42 5.40 -0.31 -4.80
C ALA A 42 6.67 0.51 -4.53
N CYS A 43 7.81 -0.15 -4.26
CA CYS A 43 9.10 0.54 -4.11
C CYS A 43 9.45 1.35 -5.37
N MET A 44 9.32 0.73 -6.55
CA MET A 44 9.55 1.41 -7.83
C MET A 44 8.59 2.58 -8.04
N ALA A 45 7.31 2.41 -7.72
CA ALA A 45 6.32 3.48 -7.82
C ALA A 45 6.65 4.66 -6.87
N CYS A 46 7.19 4.38 -5.68
CA CYS A 46 7.58 5.41 -4.73
C CYS A 46 8.86 6.16 -5.13
N VAL A 47 9.85 5.48 -5.71
CA VAL A 47 11.01 6.13 -6.33
C VAL A 47 10.53 7.07 -7.44
N LEU A 48 9.67 6.59 -8.35
CA LEU A 48 9.12 7.42 -9.42
C LEU A 48 8.33 8.63 -8.89
N LEU A 49 7.57 8.44 -7.81
CA LEU A 49 6.83 9.52 -7.16
C LEU A 49 7.77 10.56 -6.54
N ALA A 50 8.79 10.13 -5.81
CA ALA A 50 9.79 11.00 -5.20
C ALA A 50 10.58 11.77 -6.27
N PHE A 51 11.02 11.09 -7.32
CA PHE A 51 11.63 11.70 -8.51
C PHE A 51 10.73 12.78 -9.13
N ASN A 52 9.45 12.48 -9.38
CA ASN A 52 8.49 13.46 -9.88
C ASN A 52 8.38 14.70 -8.96
N ARG A 53 8.44 14.52 -7.63
CA ARG A 53 8.45 15.66 -6.68
C ARG A 53 9.74 16.46 -6.73
N CYS A 54 10.89 15.80 -6.89
CA CYS A 54 12.17 16.47 -7.09
C CYS A 54 12.14 17.35 -8.35
N VAL A 55 11.65 16.80 -9.47
CA VAL A 55 11.54 17.52 -10.75
C VAL A 55 10.54 18.68 -10.65
N ASP A 56 9.34 18.46 -10.08
CA ASP A 56 8.32 19.51 -9.91
C ASP A 56 8.80 20.68 -9.05
N PHE A 57 9.65 20.39 -8.06
CA PHE A 57 10.26 21.41 -7.23
C PHE A 57 11.37 22.18 -7.97
N SER A 58 12.27 21.47 -8.67
CA SER A 58 13.39 22.09 -9.38
C SER A 58 12.94 22.88 -10.60
N ARG A 59 12.09 22.29 -11.43
CA ARG A 59 11.62 22.84 -12.71
C ARG A 59 10.21 22.33 -13.02
N ALA A 60 9.21 23.14 -12.69
CA ALA A 60 7.81 22.83 -12.96
C ALA A 60 7.55 22.55 -14.46
N ASP A 61 8.21 23.28 -15.37
CA ASP A 61 8.04 23.08 -16.82
C ASP A 61 8.52 21.69 -17.28
N LEU A 62 9.58 21.18 -16.66
CA LEU A 62 10.11 19.84 -16.98
C LEU A 62 9.21 18.75 -16.41
N SER A 63 8.69 18.96 -15.19
CA SER A 63 7.70 18.08 -14.58
C SER A 63 6.45 17.96 -15.47
N ASP A 64 5.96 19.09 -15.98
CA ASP A 64 4.82 19.11 -16.90
C ASP A 64 5.15 18.39 -18.22
N THR A 65 6.34 18.63 -18.78
CA THR A 65 6.76 17.97 -20.01
C THR A 65 6.89 16.46 -19.86
N MET A 66 7.36 15.97 -18.71
CA MET A 66 7.62 14.54 -18.46
C MET A 66 6.40 13.77 -17.96
N PHE A 67 5.56 14.37 -17.11
CA PHE A 67 4.50 13.67 -16.37
C PHE A 67 3.08 14.14 -16.75
N HIS A 68 2.90 15.22 -17.51
CA HIS A 68 1.55 15.70 -17.79
C HIS A 68 0.73 14.78 -18.72
N GLY A 69 -0.57 14.71 -18.46
CA GLY A 69 -1.54 13.99 -19.28
C GLY A 69 -1.24 12.49 -19.40
N ASN A 70 -1.28 11.98 -20.63
CA ASN A 70 -1.15 10.55 -20.87
C ASN A 70 0.26 9.99 -20.64
N LYS A 71 1.28 10.85 -20.49
CA LYS A 71 2.67 10.42 -20.29
C LYS A 71 2.89 9.72 -18.95
N THR A 72 2.13 10.09 -17.92
CA THR A 72 2.17 9.38 -16.62
C THR A 72 1.85 7.90 -16.78
N TRP A 73 0.93 7.52 -17.68
CA TRP A 73 0.61 6.11 -17.92
C TRP A 73 1.81 5.32 -18.44
N PHE A 74 2.66 5.94 -19.25
CA PHE A 74 3.89 5.32 -19.74
C PHE A 74 4.86 5.05 -18.57
N TRP A 75 5.04 6.03 -17.68
CA TRP A 75 5.87 5.84 -16.48
C TRP A 75 5.34 4.77 -15.54
N LEU A 76 4.01 4.62 -15.45
CA LEU A 76 3.36 3.58 -14.65
C LEU A 76 3.55 2.16 -15.24
N LEU A 77 3.95 2.03 -16.50
CA LEU A 77 4.33 0.73 -17.05
C LEU A 77 5.58 0.15 -16.38
N LEU A 78 6.47 1.00 -15.84
CA LEU A 78 7.68 0.54 -15.14
C LEU A 78 7.35 -0.27 -13.88
N PRO A 79 6.62 0.26 -12.87
CA PRO A 79 6.25 -0.53 -11.69
C PRO A 79 5.32 -1.70 -12.05
N THR A 80 4.45 -1.57 -13.06
CA THR A 80 3.61 -2.69 -13.52
C THR A 80 4.42 -3.81 -14.15
N GLY A 81 5.37 -3.50 -15.04
CA GLY A 81 6.27 -4.48 -15.62
C GLY A 81 7.13 -5.17 -14.55
N TYR A 82 7.61 -4.39 -13.59
CA TYR A 82 8.40 -4.94 -12.47
C TYR A 82 7.59 -5.90 -11.60
N PHE A 83 6.30 -5.62 -11.37
CA PHE A 83 5.40 -6.57 -10.69
C PHE A 83 5.37 -7.92 -11.41
N PHE A 84 5.11 -7.93 -12.72
CA PHE A 84 5.00 -9.18 -13.47
C PHE A 84 6.33 -9.92 -13.55
N PHE A 85 7.44 -9.20 -13.68
CA PHE A 85 8.78 -9.80 -13.66
C PHE A 85 9.00 -10.58 -12.35
N ILE A 86 8.79 -9.95 -11.20
CA ILE A 86 8.95 -10.62 -9.90
C ILE A 86 7.92 -11.76 -9.75
N PHE A 87 6.66 -11.55 -10.15
CA PHE A 87 5.60 -12.54 -9.95
C PHE A 87 5.84 -13.87 -10.67
N PHE A 88 6.40 -13.82 -11.88
CA PHE A 88 6.61 -15.03 -12.69
C PHE A 88 7.99 -15.64 -12.54
N PHE A 89 9.02 -14.84 -12.20
CA PHE A 89 10.41 -15.29 -12.26
C PHE A 89 11.11 -15.38 -10.90
N GLU A 90 10.51 -14.84 -9.82
CA GLU A 90 11.12 -14.86 -8.49
C GLU A 90 10.46 -15.83 -7.52
N MET A 91 11.21 -16.19 -6.47
CA MET A 91 10.75 -17.05 -5.39
C MET A 91 9.77 -16.32 -4.45
N PRO A 92 8.72 -17.00 -3.95
CA PRO A 92 7.83 -16.43 -2.97
C PRO A 92 8.49 -16.30 -1.59
N VAL A 93 8.01 -15.33 -0.82
CA VAL A 93 8.18 -15.34 0.63
C VAL A 93 7.15 -16.23 1.31
N ILE A 94 7.54 -16.91 2.38
CA ILE A 94 6.76 -17.87 3.13
C ILE A 94 6.42 -17.29 4.51
N TYR A 95 5.15 -17.38 4.88
CA TYR A 95 4.68 -16.88 6.17
C TYR A 95 4.98 -17.85 7.32
N ASP A 96 5.42 -17.31 8.45
CA ASP A 96 5.56 -18.04 9.70
C ASP A 96 4.88 -17.29 10.86
N SER A 97 3.94 -17.95 11.55
CA SER A 97 3.18 -17.38 12.66
C SER A 97 4.00 -17.14 13.93
N ASN A 98 5.13 -17.82 14.13
CA ASN A 98 5.97 -17.63 15.32
C ASN A 98 6.60 -16.23 15.34
N TYR A 99 6.85 -15.66 14.15
CA TYR A 99 7.44 -14.33 13.98
C TYR A 99 6.46 -13.30 13.40
N VAL A 100 5.25 -13.73 13.03
CA VAL A 100 4.19 -12.90 12.44
C VAL A 100 4.70 -12.10 11.23
N THR A 101 5.45 -12.78 10.36
CA THR A 101 6.06 -12.15 9.19
C THR A 101 6.37 -13.16 8.09
N TRP A 102 6.93 -12.68 6.99
CA TRP A 102 7.20 -13.45 5.78
C TRP A 102 8.71 -13.53 5.53
N PHE A 103 9.21 -14.71 5.19
CA PHE A 103 10.64 -14.99 5.03
C PHE A 103 10.93 -15.72 3.73
N TYR A 104 12.16 -15.63 3.23
CA TYR A 104 12.59 -16.52 2.15
C TYR A 104 13.02 -17.89 2.66
N ASP A 105 13.60 -17.96 3.86
CA ASP A 105 13.91 -19.23 4.52
C ASP A 105 12.64 -19.81 5.18
N PRO A 106 12.10 -20.94 4.67
CA PRO A 106 10.92 -21.57 5.25
C PRO A 106 11.21 -22.30 6.56
N PHE A 107 12.48 -22.45 6.95
CA PHE A 107 12.91 -23.20 8.14
C PHE A 107 13.37 -22.29 9.29
N VAL A 108 13.04 -21.00 9.25
CA VAL A 108 13.42 -20.01 10.29
C VAL A 108 13.04 -20.43 11.72
N SER A 109 11.94 -21.16 11.89
CA SER A 109 11.45 -21.68 13.18
C SER A 109 11.78 -23.15 13.42
N GLY A 110 12.46 -23.82 12.48
CA GLY A 110 12.73 -25.25 12.52
C GLY A 110 14.01 -25.61 13.30
N PRO A 111 14.11 -26.84 13.83
CA PRO A 111 15.32 -27.32 14.50
C PRO A 111 16.46 -27.68 13.53
N VAL A 112 16.23 -27.59 12.22
CA VAL A 112 17.17 -27.98 11.17
C VAL A 112 17.59 -26.76 10.39
N HIS A 113 18.80 -26.27 10.64
CA HIS A 113 19.47 -25.30 9.79
C HIS A 113 20.14 -26.05 8.63
N TYR A 114 19.57 -25.96 7.43
CA TYR A 114 20.19 -26.50 6.23
C TYR A 114 21.29 -25.55 5.74
N ASN A 115 22.39 -26.09 5.19
CA ASN A 115 23.46 -25.29 4.56
C ASN A 115 23.07 -24.70 3.18
N PHE A 116 21.78 -24.63 2.87
CA PHE A 116 21.28 -24.03 1.65
C PHE A 116 20.92 -22.57 1.91
N ASP A 117 21.44 -21.69 1.07
CA ASP A 117 21.08 -20.28 1.11
C ASP A 117 19.72 -20.09 0.42
N TYR A 118 18.69 -19.85 1.22
CA TYR A 118 17.35 -19.52 0.74
C TYR A 118 17.19 -18.02 0.45
N SER A 119 18.25 -17.21 0.56
CA SER A 119 18.15 -15.77 0.31
C SER A 119 17.79 -15.46 -1.14
N ASN A 120 16.96 -14.44 -1.32
CA ASN A 120 16.64 -13.92 -2.65
C ASN A 120 17.52 -12.70 -2.94
N THR A 121 18.55 -12.91 -3.76
CA THR A 121 19.50 -11.86 -4.15
C THR A 121 18.82 -10.70 -4.88
N THR A 122 17.84 -10.96 -5.75
CA THR A 122 17.10 -9.91 -6.48
C THR A 122 16.36 -9.00 -5.52
N HIS A 123 15.66 -9.57 -4.53
CA HIS A 123 14.94 -8.78 -3.52
C HIS A 123 15.88 -8.03 -2.57
N ALA A 124 17.03 -8.63 -2.22
CA ALA A 124 18.06 -7.94 -1.43
C ALA A 124 18.61 -6.73 -2.18
N ILE A 125 18.97 -6.89 -3.46
CA ILE A 125 19.43 -5.79 -4.34
C ILE A 125 18.34 -4.72 -4.43
N ASN A 126 17.08 -5.10 -4.66
CA ASN A 126 15.95 -4.16 -4.68
C ASN A 126 15.91 -3.32 -3.41
N ASN A 127 15.90 -3.96 -2.23
CA ASN A 127 15.78 -3.24 -0.97
C ASN A 127 16.98 -2.33 -0.69
N VAL A 128 18.20 -2.79 -0.95
CA VAL A 128 19.42 -1.97 -0.80
C VAL A 128 19.37 -0.77 -1.74
N ALA A 129 19.07 -0.98 -3.03
CA ALA A 129 18.99 0.11 -4.00
C ALA A 129 17.91 1.14 -3.62
N VAL A 130 16.72 0.67 -3.22
CA VAL A 130 15.61 1.53 -2.81
C VAL A 130 15.98 2.37 -1.59
N ILE A 131 16.69 1.80 -0.62
CA ILE A 131 17.17 2.55 0.55
C ILE A 131 18.06 3.72 0.11
N PHE A 132 19.07 3.46 -0.73
CA PHE A 132 19.99 4.51 -1.17
C PHE A 132 19.31 5.58 -2.02
N ILE A 133 18.49 5.17 -2.99
CA ILE A 133 17.81 6.10 -3.91
C ILE A 133 16.82 6.98 -3.13
N LEU A 134 15.94 6.39 -2.32
CA LEU A 134 14.94 7.16 -1.58
C LEU A 134 15.58 8.06 -0.52
N CYS A 135 16.67 7.63 0.12
CA CYS A 135 17.42 8.49 1.04
C CYS A 135 18.00 9.72 0.33
N ALA A 136 18.58 9.54 -0.86
CA ALA A 136 19.11 10.65 -1.66
C ALA A 136 18.01 11.63 -2.09
N GLU A 137 16.90 11.13 -2.62
CA GLU A 137 15.76 11.95 -3.03
C GLU A 137 15.11 12.68 -1.84
N ASN A 138 14.94 11.98 -0.71
CA ASN A 138 14.40 12.59 0.51
C ASN A 138 15.33 13.67 1.06
N ALA A 139 16.65 13.45 1.07
CA ALA A 139 17.62 14.45 1.49
C ALA A 139 17.54 15.72 0.61
N PHE A 140 17.41 15.53 -0.71
CA PHE A 140 17.21 16.62 -1.66
C PHE A 140 15.91 17.40 -1.37
N LEU A 141 14.80 16.69 -1.17
CA LEU A 141 13.50 17.30 -0.85
C LEU A 141 13.53 18.06 0.49
N CYS A 142 14.18 17.52 1.51
CA CYS A 142 14.36 18.16 2.81
C CYS A 142 15.15 19.48 2.68
N HIS A 143 16.31 19.44 2.01
CA HIS A 143 17.13 20.64 1.75
C HIS A 143 16.32 21.76 1.07
N ASN A 144 15.53 21.37 0.08
CA ASN A 144 14.66 22.27 -0.66
C ASN A 144 13.54 22.87 0.19
N ILE A 145 12.93 22.11 1.11
CA ILE A 145 11.94 22.64 2.06
C ILE A 145 12.57 23.70 2.97
N PHE A 146 13.78 23.47 3.49
CA PHE A 146 14.45 24.42 4.38
C PHE A 146 14.69 25.77 3.70
N LYS A 147 15.00 25.77 2.40
CA LYS A 147 15.17 27.02 1.61
C LYS A 147 13.88 27.81 1.42
N LEU A 148 12.69 27.21 1.54
CA LEU A 148 11.40 27.87 1.33
C LEU A 148 10.81 28.54 2.58
N SER A 149 11.53 28.57 3.70
CA SER A 149 11.01 29.01 5.00
C SER A 149 10.67 30.52 5.09
N GLY A 150 10.96 31.34 4.08
CA GLY A 150 10.87 32.81 4.16
C GLY A 150 9.61 33.50 3.58
N HIS A 151 8.76 32.83 2.79
CA HIS A 151 7.59 33.49 2.15
C HIS A 151 6.46 32.51 1.84
N LEU A 152 5.30 32.62 2.51
CA LEU A 152 4.23 31.61 2.42
C LEU A 152 2.99 32.07 1.63
N SER A 153 3.14 32.12 0.30
CA SER A 153 1.99 32.07 -0.61
C SER A 153 1.19 30.76 -0.44
N SER A 154 -0.10 30.78 -0.75
CA SER A 154 -0.99 29.60 -0.70
C SER A 154 -0.52 28.45 -1.59
N SER A 155 0.14 28.76 -2.72
CA SER A 155 0.73 27.78 -3.64
C SER A 155 1.91 27.02 -2.99
N ILE A 156 2.78 27.72 -2.26
CA ILE A 156 3.94 27.15 -1.56
C ILE A 156 3.49 26.21 -0.43
N LYS A 157 2.44 26.59 0.32
CA LYS A 157 1.85 25.73 1.36
C LYS A 157 1.40 24.37 0.78
N ARG A 158 0.79 24.38 -0.41
CA ARG A 158 0.32 23.18 -1.09
C ARG A 158 1.49 22.32 -1.58
N LYS A 159 2.51 22.91 -2.21
CA LYS A 159 3.72 22.20 -2.63
C LYS A 159 4.42 21.53 -1.44
N ARG A 160 4.61 22.27 -0.34
CA ARG A 160 5.22 21.75 0.90
C ARG A 160 4.47 20.55 1.46
N GLN A 161 3.13 20.60 1.43
CA GLN A 161 2.31 19.48 1.88
C GLN A 161 2.57 18.20 1.08
N PHE A 162 2.59 18.28 -0.26
CA PHE A 162 2.87 17.11 -1.10
C PHE A 162 4.28 16.54 -0.87
N ILE A 163 5.27 17.40 -0.60
CA ILE A 163 6.62 16.95 -0.27
C ILE A 163 6.64 16.22 1.08
N ILE A 164 6.05 16.78 2.13
CA ILE A 164 5.99 16.13 3.46
C ILE A 164 5.30 14.77 3.38
N GLN A 165 4.22 14.66 2.61
CA GLN A 165 3.53 13.39 2.38
C GLN A 165 4.44 12.34 1.74
N THR A 166 5.22 12.76 0.75
CA THR A 166 6.17 11.88 0.04
C THR A 166 7.29 11.43 0.99
N LEU A 167 7.84 12.35 1.80
CA LEU A 167 8.86 12.02 2.80
C LEU A 167 8.40 10.95 3.80
N ILE A 168 7.17 11.05 4.29
CA ILE A 168 6.59 10.06 5.22
C ILE A 168 6.47 8.69 4.56
N ILE A 169 5.94 8.64 3.33
CA ILE A 169 5.79 7.38 2.57
C ILE A 169 7.16 6.74 2.34
N CYS A 170 8.13 7.52 1.85
CA CYS A 170 9.46 7.01 1.57
C CYS A 170 10.19 6.54 2.85
N ALA A 171 10.01 7.24 3.98
CA ALA A 171 10.59 6.82 5.26
C ALA A 171 10.07 5.45 5.73
N LEU A 172 8.77 5.17 5.54
CA LEU A 172 8.19 3.87 5.86
C LEU A 172 8.73 2.75 4.96
N ILE A 173 8.95 3.03 3.68
CA ILE A 173 9.59 2.07 2.75
C ILE A 173 11.02 1.79 3.15
N VAL A 174 11.81 2.82 3.43
CA VAL A 174 13.20 2.66 3.88
C VAL A 174 13.27 1.84 5.16
N LEU A 175 12.38 2.10 6.12
CA LEU A 175 12.30 1.35 7.37
C LEU A 175 12.01 -0.14 7.12
N ALA A 176 10.96 -0.45 6.37
CA ALA A 176 10.61 -1.84 6.07
C ALA A 176 11.67 -2.56 5.22
N ALA A 177 12.27 -1.88 4.23
CA ALA A 177 13.37 -2.42 3.43
C ALA A 177 14.60 -2.71 4.29
N ALA A 178 14.98 -1.80 5.19
CA ALA A 178 16.13 -1.97 6.08
C ALA A 178 15.92 -3.15 7.04
N VAL A 179 14.72 -3.30 7.61
CA VAL A 179 14.38 -4.46 8.43
C VAL A 179 14.50 -5.76 7.64
N TYR A 180 13.98 -5.81 6.41
CA TYR A 180 14.11 -7.01 5.57
C TYR A 180 15.56 -7.34 5.20
N VAL A 181 16.38 -6.33 4.91
CA VAL A 181 17.82 -6.55 4.67
C VAL A 181 18.48 -7.09 5.93
N TYR A 182 18.17 -6.54 7.10
CA TYR A 182 18.67 -7.05 8.38
C TYR A 182 18.29 -8.53 8.60
N MET A 183 17.03 -8.89 8.35
CA MET A 183 16.53 -10.27 8.46
C MET A 183 17.27 -11.27 7.58
N ASN A 184 17.87 -10.83 6.46
CA ASN A 184 18.62 -11.73 5.57
C ASN A 184 20.03 -12.04 6.08
N PHE A 185 20.63 -11.17 6.92
CA PHE A 185 22.04 -11.29 7.30
C PHE A 185 22.29 -11.49 8.79
N PHE A 186 21.31 -11.18 9.65
CA PHE A 186 21.48 -11.19 11.10
C PHE A 186 20.40 -12.01 11.78
N TYR A 187 20.69 -12.48 13.00
CA TYR A 187 19.72 -13.18 13.84
C TYR A 187 18.51 -12.30 14.14
N LEU A 188 17.32 -12.90 14.11
CA LEU A 188 16.05 -12.17 14.12
C LEU A 188 15.45 -12.07 15.52
N PRO A 189 15.49 -10.88 16.16
CA PRO A 189 14.69 -10.66 17.35
C PRO A 189 13.20 -10.45 16.98
N PRO A 190 12.24 -11.10 17.67
CA PRO A 190 10.82 -11.02 17.34
C PRO A 190 10.21 -9.60 17.33
N TRP A 191 10.75 -8.67 18.13
CA TRP A 191 10.24 -7.29 18.13
C TRP A 191 10.55 -6.56 16.82
N LEU A 192 11.66 -6.89 16.16
CA LEU A 192 12.07 -6.24 14.91
C LEU A 192 11.21 -6.71 13.74
N THR A 193 10.78 -7.97 13.74
CA THR A 193 9.87 -8.51 12.71
C THR A 193 8.51 -7.83 12.76
N ILE A 194 7.98 -7.57 13.96
CA ILE A 194 6.73 -6.83 14.15
C ILE A 194 6.85 -5.41 13.60
N ILE A 195 7.95 -4.70 13.89
CA ILE A 195 8.19 -3.35 13.34
C ILE A 195 8.22 -3.38 11.82
N GLY A 196 8.92 -4.35 11.21
CA GLY A 196 8.96 -4.53 9.76
C GLY A 196 7.57 -4.76 9.15
N THR A 197 6.80 -5.68 9.74
CA THR A 197 5.44 -5.99 9.30
C THR A 197 4.51 -4.77 9.45
N LEU A 198 4.62 -4.01 10.54
CA LEU A 198 3.83 -2.78 10.74
C LEU A 198 4.23 -1.68 9.75
N ALA A 199 5.52 -1.48 9.50
CA ALA A 199 6.00 -0.51 8.51
C ALA A 199 5.53 -0.87 7.09
N TYR A 200 5.57 -2.15 6.74
CA TYR A 200 5.03 -2.69 5.49
C TYR A 200 3.52 -2.41 5.35
N ALA A 201 2.74 -2.70 6.39
CA ALA A 201 1.30 -2.44 6.41
C ALA A 201 0.98 -0.94 6.33
N ALA A 202 1.71 -0.12 7.10
CA ALA A 202 1.56 1.34 7.14
C ALA A 202 1.87 1.98 5.78
N ASN A 203 2.95 1.55 5.10
CA ASN A 203 3.27 2.01 3.76
C ASN A 203 2.09 1.80 2.79
N SER A 204 1.49 0.61 2.87
CA SER A 204 0.38 0.22 2.00
C SER A 204 -0.90 1.03 2.22
N GLY A 205 -1.14 1.48 3.46
CA GLY A 205 -2.27 2.34 3.83
C GLY A 205 -2.00 3.85 3.76
N SER A 206 -0.73 4.25 3.63
CA SER A 206 -0.30 5.64 3.74
C SER A 206 -0.99 6.59 2.76
N PRO A 207 -1.16 6.26 1.45
CA PRO A 207 -1.86 7.15 0.53
C PRO A 207 -3.28 7.49 1.03
N ALA A 208 -4.06 6.48 1.43
CA ALA A 208 -5.44 6.69 1.90
C ALA A 208 -5.49 7.54 3.18
N PHE A 209 -4.62 7.26 4.16
CA PHE A 209 -4.56 8.03 5.41
C PHE A 209 -4.14 9.49 5.15
N ILE A 210 -3.11 9.68 4.32
CA ILE A 210 -2.60 10.98 3.91
C ILE A 210 -3.69 11.80 3.20
N TYR A 211 -4.45 11.18 2.29
CA TYR A 211 -5.52 11.88 1.57
C TYR A 211 -6.67 12.29 2.50
N LEU A 212 -7.06 11.44 3.45
CA LEU A 212 -8.16 11.72 4.40
C LEU A 212 -7.78 12.77 5.46
N VAL A 213 -6.54 12.77 5.95
CA VAL A 213 -6.14 13.65 7.06
C VAL A 213 -5.63 14.99 6.55
N LEU A 214 -4.82 15.00 5.48
CA LEU A 214 -4.05 16.18 5.11
C LEU A 214 -4.71 17.03 4.02
N ASN A 215 -5.53 16.47 3.11
CA ASN A 215 -6.10 17.25 1.99
C ASN A 215 -7.57 17.65 2.22
N LYS A 216 -7.80 18.87 2.72
CA LYS A 216 -9.14 19.41 3.01
C LYS A 216 -10.08 19.41 1.80
N ASN A 217 -9.57 19.62 0.58
CA ASN A 217 -10.39 19.68 -0.63
C ASN A 217 -10.83 18.29 -1.09
N LEU A 218 -9.89 17.34 -1.15
CA LEU A 218 -10.22 15.95 -1.50
C LEU A 218 -11.09 15.29 -0.42
N ARG A 219 -10.86 15.57 0.86
CA ARG A 219 -11.73 15.12 1.94
C ARG A 219 -13.17 15.60 1.77
N ARG A 220 -13.37 16.88 1.42
CA ARG A 220 -14.72 17.42 1.15
C ARG A 220 -15.37 16.73 -0.04
N ALA A 221 -14.63 16.54 -1.13
CA ALA A 221 -15.13 15.83 -2.31
C ALA A 221 -15.49 14.37 -1.98
N SER A 222 -14.65 13.64 -1.22
CA SER A 222 -14.95 12.25 -0.83
C SER A 222 -16.14 12.16 0.13
N PHE A 223 -16.29 13.10 1.07
CA PHE A 223 -17.47 13.15 1.95
C PHE A 223 -18.74 13.53 1.19
N GLN A 224 -18.66 14.41 0.18
CA GLN A 224 -19.79 14.73 -0.69
C GLN A 224 -20.24 13.50 -1.48
N LEU A 225 -19.31 12.81 -2.15
CA LEU A 225 -19.61 11.57 -2.88
C LEU A 225 -20.18 10.48 -1.98
N PHE A 226 -19.65 10.33 -0.76
CA PHE A 226 -20.15 9.37 0.22
C PHE A 226 -21.54 9.75 0.74
N SER A 227 -21.77 11.04 1.03
CA SER A 227 -23.07 11.58 1.44
C SER A 227 -24.12 11.42 0.34
N GLU A 228 -23.79 11.74 -0.90
CA GLU A 228 -24.67 11.51 -2.06
C GLU A 228 -25.00 10.03 -2.25
N LYS A 229 -24.03 9.13 -2.04
CA LYS A 229 -24.25 7.69 -2.12
C LYS A 229 -25.14 7.20 -0.97
N LEU A 230 -24.93 7.69 0.25
CA LEU A 230 -25.80 7.42 1.40
C LEU A 230 -27.23 7.94 1.19
N GLN A 231 -27.37 9.14 0.65
CA GLN A 231 -28.67 9.72 0.31
C GLN A 231 -29.38 8.90 -0.78
N LYS A 232 -28.67 8.47 -1.83
CA LYS A 232 -29.23 7.59 -2.87
C LYS A 232 -29.61 6.21 -2.33
N MET A 233 -28.81 5.62 -1.44
CA MET A 233 -29.17 4.35 -0.78
C MET A 233 -30.39 4.51 0.12
N SER A 234 -30.43 5.57 0.93
CA SER A 234 -31.56 5.93 1.80
C SER A 234 -32.85 6.15 1.00
N HIS A 235 -32.78 6.93 -0.09
CA HIS A 235 -33.93 7.20 -0.94
C HIS A 235 -34.44 5.94 -1.65
N ARG A 236 -33.53 5.04 -2.06
CA ARG A 236 -33.88 3.76 -2.67
C ARG A 236 -34.54 2.82 -1.65
N SER A 237 -34.08 2.78 -0.40
CA SER A 237 -34.74 2.03 0.68
C SER A 237 -36.13 2.57 1.01
N THR A 238 -36.34 3.88 0.98
CA THR A 238 -37.66 4.52 1.20
C THR A 238 -38.63 4.24 0.07
N ILE A 239 -38.18 4.25 -1.19
CA ILE A 239 -39.04 3.91 -2.33
C ILE A 239 -39.47 2.43 -2.28
N SER A 240 -38.54 1.52 -1.92
CA SER A 240 -38.88 0.10 -1.77
C SER A 240 -39.82 -0.19 -0.59
N SER A 241 -39.75 0.56 0.51
CA SER A 241 -40.68 0.38 1.63
C SER A 241 -42.08 0.93 1.34
N VAL A 242 -42.18 2.05 0.62
CA VAL A 242 -43.47 2.60 0.15
C VAL A 242 -44.12 1.65 -0.86
N SER A 243 -43.37 1.17 -1.87
CA SER A 243 -43.88 0.20 -2.84
C SER A 243 -44.41 -1.09 -2.21
N ASN A 244 -43.73 -1.59 -1.16
CA ASN A 244 -44.17 -2.81 -0.46
C ASN A 244 -45.43 -2.56 0.39
N ASN A 245 -45.57 -1.38 0.99
CA ASN A 245 -46.79 -1.01 1.73
C ASN A 245 -47.98 -0.76 0.80
N ASP A 246 -47.75 -0.20 -0.38
CA ASP A 246 -48.80 -0.02 -1.40
C ASP A 246 -49.30 -1.36 -1.94
N GLN A 247 -48.41 -2.33 -2.20
CA GLN A 247 -48.83 -3.70 -2.56
C GLN A 247 -49.55 -4.43 -1.41
N ALA A 248 -49.10 -4.29 -0.16
CA ALA A 248 -49.75 -4.92 0.98
C ALA A 248 -51.15 -4.33 1.27
N SER A 249 -51.32 -3.02 1.11
CA SER A 249 -52.61 -2.34 1.27
C SER A 249 -53.59 -2.68 0.14
N HIS A 250 -53.10 -2.81 -1.10
CA HIS A 250 -53.92 -3.21 -2.26
C HIS A 250 -54.40 -4.67 -2.19
N ASN A 251 -53.58 -5.57 -1.62
CA ASN A 251 -53.97 -6.97 -1.36
C ASN A 251 -54.97 -7.10 -0.19
N ASN A 252 -54.85 -6.25 0.84
CA ASN A 252 -55.80 -6.24 1.96
C ASN A 252 -57.17 -5.64 1.61
N THR A 253 -57.25 -4.74 0.63
CA THR A 253 -58.53 -4.18 0.16
C THR A 253 -59.27 -5.15 -0.78
N THR A 254 -58.56 -5.88 -1.63
CA THR A 254 -59.17 -6.91 -2.50
C THR A 254 -59.66 -8.13 -1.72
N SER A 255 -58.98 -8.53 -0.64
CA SER A 255 -59.44 -9.64 0.21
C SER A 255 -60.68 -9.31 1.06
N LYS A 256 -61.03 -8.03 1.26
CA LYS A 256 -62.22 -7.59 2.02
C LYS A 256 -63.47 -7.42 1.16
N MET A 257 -63.38 -7.48 -0.18
CA MET A 257 -64.54 -7.41 -1.09
C MET A 257 -65.10 -8.79 -1.49
N ASN A 258 -64.54 -9.88 -0.97
CA ASN A 258 -64.92 -11.26 -1.33
C ASN A 258 -65.71 -12.00 -0.23
N TYR A 259 -66.51 -11.29 0.57
CA TYR A 259 -67.51 -11.87 1.48
C TYR A 259 -68.83 -11.11 1.37
#